data_AF-A0A958BVA2-F1
#
_entry.id   AF-A0A958BVA2-F1
#
_cell.length_a   1.000
_cell.length_b   1.000
_cell.length_c   1.000
_cell.angle_alpha   90.00
_cell.angle_beta   90.00
_cell.angle_gamma   90.00
#
_symmetry.space_group_name_H-M   'P 1'
#
loop_
_entity.id
_entity.type
_entity.pdbx_description
1 polymer ?
#
loop_
_entity_poly.entity_id
_entity_poly.type
_entity_poly.pdbx_seq_one_letter_code
_entity_poly.pdbx_strand_id
1 'polypeptide(L)'
;MPVTSYEILRMLLPVEVHPLPEDRQAVLRKLIAQICQMPQDEIYFPKHKKDGLWLCLSLPKVKAQQLVDQFSQNDEALHPLCAEFVIGQLNLLPIIYDSVRLTELRPDHESLIRLVYPGAERLEVEQILEHDHHDNLVLLTRVLHGHGKPFVRQIVKIGNGPELRRTWQVYRRNTQKRLPLIAPRLDNYVEWRGMAAMNYSYVGGGMFGQTRPLAEFYQDSGVSTSAVINIIDTMLGDALGYHWYAQNMPLVCSFAEAYSAVLTEHLRVRLRPDSADGVARPGGAPDYLAGYRRLTGDAILQSHHQLPAGELVQIRGLMVTDIKPNELTLQHPIDSGIVVKVEGSSLPMLSLQDRVVVRGQVVYNRQQRLMEIAQHIFAQGTDVAIDVSQKSLPLIAGVNAFPNPLFLYDDILKQKLSGLKATVCGRMCPGMILVDQRQRGWLTDLELAGERHAIFDFITLETGLRRLLVTQLEEPFSLGDYIQFEENLTAVAMGEAGESPDHPRLKRAFLIIAALRKAAEQFMQQPVDFAGEYLPGFFLVNLGMLNNYDAIGEDAARLAFVTAAVVGKSIFGKGEASPYFFKADLFRQSV
;
A
#
# COMPACT_ATOMS: atom_id res chain seq x y z
N MET A 1 -7.40 49.73 -11.67
CA MET A 1 -8.11 50.24 -10.48
C MET A 1 -7.28 49.86 -9.26
N PRO A 2 -7.15 50.71 -8.23
CA PRO A 2 -6.48 50.30 -7.01
C PRO A 2 -7.31 49.18 -6.37
N VAL A 3 -6.69 48.02 -6.17
CA VAL A 3 -7.29 46.90 -5.46
C VAL A 3 -7.48 47.37 -4.01
N THR A 4 -8.71 47.32 -3.50
CA THR A 4 -8.97 47.77 -2.13
C THR A 4 -8.33 46.81 -1.12
N SER A 5 -7.96 47.29 0.07
CA SER A 5 -7.39 46.45 1.14
C SER A 5 -8.29 45.24 1.48
N TYR A 6 -9.60 45.38 1.23
CA TYR A 6 -10.62 44.34 1.38
C TYR A 6 -10.54 43.25 0.30
N GLU A 7 -10.25 43.61 -0.95
CA GLU A 7 -10.04 42.64 -2.04
C GLU A 7 -8.72 41.87 -1.87
N ILE A 8 -7.67 42.53 -1.38
CA ILE A 8 -6.40 41.88 -1.00
C ILE A 8 -6.64 40.86 0.13
N LEU A 9 -7.41 41.24 1.16
CA LEU A 9 -7.84 40.36 2.25
C LEU A 9 -8.60 39.13 1.75
N ARG A 10 -9.57 39.34 0.85
CA ARG A 10 -10.41 38.28 0.28
C ARG A 10 -9.63 37.33 -0.63
N MET A 11 -8.55 37.81 -1.25
CA MET A 11 -7.65 37.01 -2.07
C MET A 11 -6.57 36.26 -1.26
N LEU A 12 -6.09 36.84 -0.15
CA LEU A 12 -5.12 36.22 0.75
C LEU A 12 -5.75 35.20 1.72
N LEU A 13 -7.07 35.28 1.94
CA LEU A 13 -7.84 34.36 2.77
C LEU A 13 -8.97 33.71 1.94
N PRO A 14 -8.69 32.69 1.11
CA PRO A 14 -9.76 32.04 0.37
C PRO A 14 -10.47 31.04 1.30
N VAL A 15 -11.76 31.33 1.53
CA VAL A 15 -12.84 30.56 2.21
C VAL A 15 -13.14 30.96 3.66
N GLU A 16 -14.46 30.99 3.95
CA GLU A 16 -15.15 31.21 5.23
C GLU A 16 -14.38 30.67 6.45
N VAL A 17 -13.51 31.52 6.98
CA VAL A 17 -12.95 31.33 8.32
C VAL A 17 -14.13 31.56 9.27
N HIS A 18 -14.44 30.59 10.14
CA HIS A 18 -15.23 30.89 11.34
C HIS A 18 -14.75 32.23 11.90
N PRO A 19 -15.64 33.21 12.14
CA PRO A 19 -15.21 34.59 12.35
C PRO A 19 -14.14 34.60 13.43
N LEU A 20 -12.92 34.97 13.01
CA LEU A 20 -11.84 35.23 13.95
C LEU A 20 -12.41 36.21 14.99
N PRO A 21 -12.13 36.02 16.29
CA PRO A 21 -12.42 37.01 17.31
C PRO A 21 -12.06 38.43 16.81
N GLU A 22 -12.91 39.41 17.09
CA GLU A 22 -12.83 40.77 16.50
C GLU A 22 -11.47 41.42 16.69
N ASP A 23 -10.83 41.16 17.83
CA ASP A 23 -9.47 41.54 18.18
C ASP A 23 -8.43 40.99 17.17
N ARG A 24 -8.54 39.72 16.77
CA ARG A 24 -7.67 39.12 15.75
C ARG A 24 -7.94 39.68 14.35
N GLN A 25 -9.19 39.99 14.01
CA GLN A 25 -9.52 40.64 12.73
C GLN A 25 -8.96 42.06 12.64
N ALA A 26 -9.06 42.84 13.72
CA ALA A 26 -8.53 44.19 13.79
C ALA A 26 -7.01 44.22 13.58
N VAL A 27 -6.30 43.23 14.15
CA VAL A 27 -4.84 43.11 13.98
C VAL A 27 -4.47 42.71 12.55
N LEU A 28 -5.16 41.74 11.95
CA LEU A 28 -4.88 41.34 10.57
C LEU A 28 -5.09 42.50 9.59
N ARG A 29 -6.13 43.32 9.81
CA ARG A 29 -6.36 44.57 9.05
C ARG A 29 -5.20 45.56 9.23
N LYS A 30 -4.61 45.65 10.43
CA LYS A 30 -3.47 46.54 10.73
C LYS A 30 -2.19 46.07 10.02
N LEU A 31 -1.91 44.77 10.04
CA LEU A 31 -0.78 44.16 9.32
C LEU A 31 -0.90 44.39 7.80
N ILE A 32 -2.08 44.17 7.24
CA ILE A 32 -2.34 44.36 5.80
C ILE A 32 -2.27 45.83 5.42
N ALA A 33 -2.77 46.74 6.28
CA ALA A 33 -2.62 48.17 6.06
C ALA A 33 -1.15 48.62 6.07
N GLN A 34 -0.31 48.07 6.97
CA GLN A 34 1.13 48.35 6.99
C GLN A 34 1.84 47.82 5.74
N ILE A 35 1.54 46.60 5.30
CA ILE A 35 2.09 46.03 4.06
C ILE A 35 1.67 46.89 2.86
N CYS A 36 0.41 47.35 2.81
CA CYS A 36 -0.07 48.21 1.72
C CYS A 36 0.56 49.62 1.71
N GLN A 37 1.18 50.06 2.81
CA GLN A 37 1.89 51.34 2.91
C GLN A 37 3.37 51.22 2.56
N MET A 38 3.90 50.02 2.32
CA MET A 38 5.30 49.85 1.92
C MET A 38 5.52 50.35 0.48
N PRO A 39 6.70 50.95 0.18
CA PRO A 39 7.05 51.36 -1.18
C PRO A 39 6.95 50.20 -2.18
N GLN A 40 6.44 50.46 -3.40
CA GLN A 40 6.17 49.42 -4.40
C GLN A 40 7.44 48.67 -4.87
N ASP A 41 8.60 49.29 -4.78
CA ASP A 41 9.91 48.72 -5.08
C ASP A 41 10.42 47.77 -3.99
N GLU A 42 9.78 47.75 -2.82
CA GLU A 42 10.06 46.84 -1.72
C GLU A 42 9.14 45.62 -1.69
N ILE A 43 8.11 45.60 -2.56
CA ILE A 43 7.14 44.51 -2.69
C ILE A 43 7.29 43.91 -4.07
N TYR A 44 7.84 42.70 -4.14
CA TYR A 44 7.99 42.03 -5.43
C TYR A 44 6.70 41.30 -5.81
N PHE A 45 6.07 41.75 -6.90
CA PHE A 45 4.97 41.04 -7.55
C PHE A 45 5.49 40.27 -8.77
N PRO A 46 5.58 38.93 -8.73
CA PRO A 46 5.99 38.17 -9.90
C PRO A 46 4.93 38.31 -11.00
N LYS A 47 5.30 38.93 -12.13
CA LYS A 47 4.44 38.98 -13.33
C LYS A 47 4.44 37.61 -14.02
N HIS A 48 3.55 36.71 -13.62
CA HIS A 48 3.12 35.61 -14.50
C HIS A 48 1.86 36.01 -15.24
N LYS A 49 1.97 36.08 -16.57
CA LYS A 49 0.89 36.45 -17.48
C LYS A 49 0.30 35.18 -18.09
N LYS A 50 -0.62 34.54 -17.37
CA LYS A 50 -1.79 33.82 -17.92
C LYS A 50 -2.63 33.25 -16.77
N ASP A 51 -3.87 33.74 -16.72
CA ASP A 51 -5.07 33.12 -16.15
C ASP A 51 -5.10 32.78 -14.65
N GLY A 52 -5.64 33.73 -13.86
CA GLY A 52 -6.15 33.51 -12.49
C GLY A 52 -5.22 34.00 -11.36
N LEU A 53 -5.66 35.02 -10.62
CA LEU A 53 -4.85 35.72 -9.62
C LEU A 53 -4.51 34.87 -8.38
N TRP A 54 -3.22 34.80 -8.05
CA TRP A 54 -2.71 34.69 -6.69
C TRP A 54 -1.71 35.84 -6.47
N LEU A 55 -1.96 36.71 -5.50
CA LEU A 55 -1.02 37.76 -5.09
C LEU A 55 -0.06 37.16 -4.06
N CYS A 56 1.13 36.77 -4.53
CA CYS A 56 2.25 36.40 -3.69
C CYS A 56 3.02 37.67 -3.30
N LEU A 57 3.07 37.99 -2.01
CA LEU A 57 3.83 39.11 -1.47
C LEU A 57 5.21 38.58 -1.04
N SER A 58 6.24 38.79 -1.85
CA SER A 58 7.61 38.48 -1.44
C SER A 58 8.23 39.71 -0.76
N LEU A 59 8.54 39.59 0.52
CA LEU A 59 9.30 40.57 1.30
C LEU A 59 10.75 40.12 1.44
N PRO A 60 11.74 41.03 1.45
CA PRO A 60 13.11 40.68 1.82
C PRO A 60 13.17 40.05 3.22
N LYS A 61 13.91 38.94 3.38
CA LYS A 61 14.02 38.16 4.63
C LYS A 61 14.27 39.03 5.88
N VAL A 62 15.11 40.06 5.75
CA VAL A 62 15.44 40.99 6.84
C VAL A 62 14.22 41.82 7.28
N LYS A 63 13.40 42.29 6.33
CA LYS A 63 12.20 43.11 6.64
C LYS A 63 11.05 42.29 7.20
N ALA A 64 10.91 41.08 6.69
CA ALA A 64 9.90 40.17 7.19
C ALA A 64 10.23 39.68 8.61
N GLN A 65 11.52 39.46 8.91
CA GLN A 65 11.98 39.24 10.30
C GLN A 65 11.75 40.47 11.18
N GLN A 66 12.03 41.69 10.69
CA GLN A 66 11.72 42.93 11.42
C GLN A 66 10.22 43.08 11.71
N LEU A 67 9.34 42.71 10.78
CA LEU A 67 7.90 42.69 11.01
C LEU A 67 7.55 41.66 12.10
N VAL A 68 8.06 40.43 12.02
CA VAL A 68 7.84 39.41 13.06
C VAL A 68 8.33 39.91 14.42
N ASP A 69 9.52 40.48 14.51
CA ASP A 69 10.10 41.01 15.74
C ASP A 69 9.27 42.19 16.29
N GLN A 70 8.77 43.07 15.41
CA GLN A 70 7.95 44.22 15.77
C GLN A 70 6.55 43.82 16.29
N PHE A 71 5.95 42.76 15.74
CA PHE A 71 4.68 42.23 16.25
C PHE A 71 4.87 41.41 17.53
N SER A 72 6.00 40.72 17.66
CA SER A 72 6.38 39.93 18.85
C SER A 72 6.56 40.79 20.11
N GLN A 73 7.01 42.04 19.95
CA GLN A 73 7.20 42.97 21.06
C GLN A 73 5.89 43.61 21.55
N ASN A 74 4.81 43.54 20.77
CA ASN A 74 3.56 44.26 21.06
C ASN A 74 2.43 43.35 21.57
N ASP A 75 2.49 42.03 21.36
CA ASP A 75 1.49 41.09 21.87
C ASP A 75 2.00 39.62 21.81
N GLU A 76 2.19 38.96 22.96
CA GLU A 76 2.68 37.58 23.02
C GLU A 76 1.74 36.57 22.32
N ALA A 77 0.44 36.89 22.20
CA ALA A 77 -0.52 36.05 21.52
C ALA A 77 -0.41 36.11 19.97
N LEU A 78 0.25 37.14 19.42
CA LEU A 78 0.39 37.37 17.97
C LEU A 78 1.60 36.67 17.36
N HIS A 79 2.63 36.39 18.16
CA HIS A 79 3.88 35.79 17.70
C HIS A 79 3.70 34.50 16.90
N PRO A 80 2.83 33.53 17.28
CA PRO A 80 2.70 32.27 16.53
C PRO A 80 2.00 32.45 15.18
N LEU A 81 0.92 33.25 15.13
CA LEU A 81 0.10 33.48 13.94
C LEU A 81 0.82 34.35 12.90
N CYS A 82 1.52 35.39 13.33
CA CYS A 82 2.33 36.22 12.45
C CYS A 82 3.56 35.48 11.93
N ALA A 83 4.20 34.65 12.76
CA ALA A 83 5.31 33.81 12.32
C ALA A 83 4.86 32.78 11.27
N GLU A 84 3.75 32.08 11.47
CA GLU A 84 3.21 31.14 10.45
C GLU A 84 2.88 31.84 9.13
N PHE A 85 2.19 32.99 9.17
CA PHE A 85 1.78 33.71 7.97
C PHE A 85 2.98 34.30 7.20
N VAL A 86 3.93 34.90 7.90
CA VAL A 86 5.09 35.57 7.30
C VAL A 86 6.14 34.55 6.82
N ILE A 87 6.41 33.48 7.59
CA ILE A 87 7.33 32.40 7.17
C ILE A 87 6.77 31.64 5.95
N GLY A 88 5.43 31.49 5.87
CA GLY A 88 4.77 30.89 4.71
C GLY A 88 4.92 31.70 3.42
N GLN A 89 4.86 33.04 3.50
CA GLN A 89 5.01 33.93 2.34
C GLN A 89 6.47 34.21 1.94
N LEU A 90 7.42 34.14 2.88
CA LEU A 90 8.85 34.35 2.58
C LEU A 90 9.52 33.22 1.79
N ASN A 91 8.92 32.03 1.76
CA ASN A 91 9.44 30.85 1.08
C ASN A 91 8.77 30.58 -0.28
N LEU A 92 8.33 31.64 -0.97
CA LEU A 92 7.80 31.57 -2.34
C LEU A 92 8.93 31.40 -3.36
N LEU A 93 9.56 30.24 -3.27
CA LEU A 93 10.64 29.78 -4.12
C LEU A 93 10.10 29.43 -5.53
N PRO A 94 10.84 29.67 -6.61
CA PRO A 94 10.48 29.15 -7.92
C PRO A 94 10.63 27.62 -7.90
N ILE A 95 9.50 26.90 -7.91
CA ILE A 95 9.52 25.48 -8.27
C ILE A 95 9.66 25.45 -9.78
N ILE A 96 10.80 24.95 -10.27
CA ILE A 96 11.09 24.90 -11.70
C ILE A 96 10.81 23.48 -12.18
N TYR A 97 9.84 23.39 -13.07
CA TYR A 97 9.33 22.14 -13.59
C TYR A 97 9.92 21.89 -14.98
N ASP A 98 11.04 21.17 -15.06
CA ASP A 98 11.80 21.06 -16.31
C ASP A 98 11.37 19.88 -17.22
N SER A 99 10.50 18.94 -16.79
CA SER A 99 10.29 17.71 -17.59
C SER A 99 9.00 16.91 -17.46
N VAL A 100 8.07 17.21 -16.54
CA VAL A 100 6.88 16.36 -16.28
C VAL A 100 5.58 17.08 -16.64
N ARG A 101 4.56 16.36 -17.11
CA ARG A 101 3.22 16.90 -17.44
C ARG A 101 2.56 17.52 -16.20
N LEU A 102 2.75 18.82 -16.00
CA LEU A 102 2.28 19.60 -14.85
C LEU A 102 0.78 19.79 -14.75
N THR A 103 0.02 19.33 -15.73
CA THR A 103 -1.44 19.49 -15.75
C THR A 103 -2.15 18.81 -14.57
N GLU A 104 -1.44 17.99 -13.80
CA GLU A 104 -2.01 17.20 -12.69
C GLU A 104 -1.75 17.80 -11.30
N LEU A 105 -0.88 18.82 -11.16
CA LEU A 105 -0.63 19.43 -9.85
C LEU A 105 -1.70 20.48 -9.52
N ARG A 106 -2.48 20.22 -8.46
CA ARG A 106 -3.39 21.19 -7.87
C ARG A 106 -2.61 22.22 -7.04
N PRO A 107 -3.12 23.46 -6.85
CA PRO A 107 -2.51 24.45 -5.97
C PRO A 107 -2.22 23.94 -4.55
N ASP A 108 -3.07 23.03 -4.06
CA ASP A 108 -2.87 22.40 -2.74
C ASP A 108 -1.68 21.44 -2.71
N HIS A 109 -1.37 20.77 -3.82
CA HIS A 109 -0.18 19.92 -3.94
C HIS A 109 1.10 20.78 -3.87
N GLU A 110 1.14 21.89 -4.59
CA GLU A 110 2.29 22.80 -4.58
C GLU A 110 2.55 23.36 -3.17
N SER A 111 1.48 23.74 -2.46
CA SER A 111 1.57 24.26 -1.10
C SER A 111 2.16 23.22 -0.14
N LEU A 112 1.69 21.98 -0.20
CA LEU A 112 2.22 20.88 0.61
C LEU A 112 3.67 20.52 0.26
N ILE A 113 4.03 20.56 -1.02
CA ILE A 113 5.42 20.37 -1.47
C ILE A 113 6.32 21.43 -0.85
N ARG A 114 5.92 22.71 -0.88
CA ARG A 114 6.73 23.78 -0.27
C ARG A 114 6.93 23.58 1.23
N LEU A 115 5.88 23.12 1.91
CA LEU A 115 5.92 22.86 3.35
C LEU A 115 6.83 21.67 3.70
N VAL A 116 6.87 20.62 2.88
CA VAL A 116 7.70 19.43 3.15
C VAL A 116 9.19 19.63 2.81
N TYR A 117 9.52 20.68 2.03
CA TYR A 117 10.88 21.06 1.64
C TYR A 117 11.28 22.45 2.18
N PRO A 118 11.36 22.65 3.51
CA PRO A 118 11.69 23.95 4.06
C PRO A 118 13.10 24.39 3.64
N GLY A 119 13.22 25.54 2.98
CA GLY A 119 14.51 26.13 2.57
C GLY A 119 15.09 25.61 1.25
N ALA A 120 14.37 24.76 0.51
CA ALA A 120 14.79 24.30 -0.82
C ALA A 120 14.71 25.43 -1.86
N GLU A 121 15.83 25.90 -2.40
CA GLU A 121 15.78 27.03 -3.34
C GLU A 121 15.08 26.72 -4.66
N ARG A 122 15.26 25.49 -5.14
CA ARG A 122 14.58 24.96 -6.31
C ARG A 122 14.29 23.48 -6.11
N LEU A 123 13.12 23.04 -6.56
CA LEU A 123 12.72 21.65 -6.60
C LEU A 123 12.43 21.27 -8.04
N GLU A 124 13.01 20.16 -8.50
CA GLU A 124 12.73 19.56 -9.80
C GLU A 124 11.91 18.29 -9.58
N VAL A 125 10.80 18.15 -10.29
CA VAL A 125 10.04 16.90 -10.35
C VAL A 125 10.55 16.11 -11.55
N GLU A 126 11.22 14.97 -11.30
CA GLU A 126 11.80 14.14 -12.35
C GLU A 126 10.76 13.21 -12.98
N GLN A 127 9.92 12.60 -12.16
CA GLN A 127 8.96 11.58 -12.57
C GLN A 127 7.75 11.54 -11.63
N ILE A 128 6.56 11.32 -12.16
CA ILE A 128 5.39 10.85 -11.38
C ILE A 128 5.48 9.33 -11.36
N LEU A 129 5.54 8.76 -10.16
CA LEU A 129 5.60 7.32 -9.99
C LEU A 129 4.17 6.77 -9.91
N GLU A 130 3.69 6.16 -10.98
CA GLU A 130 2.42 5.46 -10.98
C GLU A 130 2.47 4.29 -9.99
N HIS A 131 1.54 4.27 -9.04
CA HIS A 131 1.38 3.17 -8.07
C HIS A 131 -0.04 2.66 -8.18
N ASP A 132 -0.20 1.35 -8.42
CA ASP A 132 -1.46 0.68 -8.77
C ASP A 132 -2.64 0.86 -7.77
N HIS A 133 -2.43 1.44 -6.57
CA HIS A 133 -3.32 1.16 -5.44
C HIS A 133 -3.72 2.34 -4.53
N HIS A 134 -3.29 3.58 -4.78
CA HIS A 134 -3.67 4.71 -3.93
C HIS A 134 -4.01 5.97 -4.73
N ASP A 135 -5.00 6.73 -4.26
CA ASP A 135 -5.30 8.10 -4.70
C ASP A 135 -4.19 9.11 -4.31
N ASN A 136 -3.02 8.61 -3.92
CA ASN A 136 -1.87 9.38 -3.49
C ASN A 136 -0.99 9.71 -4.69
N LEU A 137 -0.65 10.98 -4.85
CA LEU A 137 0.33 11.42 -5.83
C LEU A 137 1.74 11.16 -5.30
N VAL A 138 2.52 10.35 -6.02
CA VAL A 138 3.91 10.03 -5.66
C VAL A 138 4.86 10.61 -6.71
N LEU A 139 5.79 11.46 -6.28
CA LEU A 139 6.73 12.16 -7.15
C LEU A 139 8.16 11.81 -6.79
N LEU A 140 8.97 11.47 -7.78
CA LEU A 140 10.43 11.51 -7.67
C LEU A 140 10.90 12.94 -7.89
N THR A 141 11.63 13.48 -6.92
CA THR A 141 12.05 14.88 -6.89
C THR A 141 13.53 15.04 -6.61
N ARG A 142 14.08 16.16 -7.05
CA ARG A 142 15.47 16.58 -6.80
C ARG A 142 15.47 17.99 -6.21
N VAL A 143 16.08 18.12 -5.04
CA VAL A 143 16.22 19.41 -4.34
C VAL A 143 17.54 20.07 -4.74
N LEU A 144 17.50 21.35 -5.09
CA LEU A 144 18.67 22.18 -5.38
C LEU A 144 18.76 23.32 -4.34
N HIS A 145 19.89 23.42 -3.64
CA HIS A 145 20.20 24.52 -2.71
C HIS A 145 21.15 25.53 -3.38
N GLY A 146 21.25 26.77 -2.87
CA GLY A 146 21.83 27.94 -3.57
C GLY A 146 23.27 27.95 -4.00
N HIS A 147 23.97 26.83 -3.85
CA HIS A 147 25.23 26.61 -4.53
C HIS A 147 25.08 25.83 -5.85
N GLY A 148 23.84 25.56 -6.29
CA GLY A 148 23.55 24.75 -7.47
C GLY A 148 23.97 23.29 -7.35
N LYS A 149 24.47 22.86 -6.17
CA LYS A 149 24.84 21.47 -5.94
C LYS A 149 23.57 20.66 -5.73
N PRO A 150 23.31 19.65 -6.56
CA PRO A 150 22.15 18.80 -6.38
C PRO A 150 22.23 18.09 -5.04
N PHE A 151 21.14 18.17 -4.28
CA PHE A 151 20.98 17.38 -3.08
C PHE A 151 20.51 15.97 -3.47
N VAL A 152 20.35 15.16 -2.44
CA VAL A 152 19.79 13.82 -2.51
C VAL A 152 18.43 13.84 -3.23
N ARG A 153 18.21 12.89 -4.18
CA ARG A 153 16.88 12.64 -4.73
C ARG A 153 15.96 12.15 -3.63
N GLN A 154 14.72 12.60 -3.68
CA GLN A 154 13.70 12.26 -2.69
C GLN A 154 12.40 11.86 -3.37
N ILE A 155 11.65 10.95 -2.75
CA ILE A 155 10.25 10.73 -3.13
C ILE A 155 9.38 11.60 -2.23
N VAL A 156 8.46 12.37 -2.80
CA VAL A 156 7.36 13.01 -2.05
C VAL A 156 6.06 12.29 -2.35
N LYS A 157 5.31 11.94 -1.31
CA LYS A 157 3.97 11.36 -1.39
C LYS A 157 2.97 12.36 -0.84
N ILE A 158 1.94 12.68 -1.62
CA ILE A 158 0.90 13.68 -1.32
C ILE A 158 -0.47 13.00 -1.41
N GLY A 159 -1.35 13.23 -0.45
CA GLY A 159 -2.58 12.45 -0.38
C GLY A 159 -3.50 12.83 0.76
N ASN A 160 -4.40 11.91 1.12
CA ASN A 160 -5.32 12.07 2.23
C ASN A 160 -4.56 12.23 3.57
N GLY A 161 -4.88 13.27 4.34
CA GLY A 161 -4.21 13.61 5.59
C GLY A 161 -4.19 12.46 6.60
N PRO A 162 -5.37 11.93 7.01
CA PRO A 162 -5.48 10.77 7.89
C PRO A 162 -4.68 9.54 7.43
N GLU A 163 -4.73 9.19 6.14
CA GLU A 163 -4.00 8.04 5.58
C GLU A 163 -2.49 8.22 5.71
N LEU A 164 -1.95 9.35 5.21
CA LEU A 164 -0.51 9.60 5.28
C LEU A 164 -0.02 9.81 6.72
N ARG A 165 -0.87 10.34 7.61
CA ARG A 165 -0.57 10.42 9.05
C ARG A 165 -0.37 9.03 9.63
N ARG A 166 -1.23 8.06 9.28
CA ARG A 166 -1.09 6.66 9.69
C ARG A 166 0.21 6.08 9.14
N THR A 167 0.51 6.28 7.87
CA THR A 167 1.77 5.85 7.26
C THR A 167 2.99 6.40 7.99
N TRP A 168 2.99 7.70 8.30
CA TRP A 168 4.07 8.34 9.06
C TRP A 168 4.22 7.75 10.47
N GLN A 169 3.10 7.50 11.17
CA GLN A 169 3.11 6.88 12.49
C GLN A 169 3.63 5.44 12.45
N VAL A 170 3.22 4.66 11.45
CA VAL A 170 3.69 3.29 11.21
C VAL A 170 5.19 3.30 10.96
N TYR A 171 5.66 4.17 10.07
CA TYR A 171 7.09 4.34 9.80
C TYR A 171 7.89 4.65 11.08
N ARG A 172 7.45 5.64 11.87
CA ARG A 172 8.16 6.01 13.11
C ARG A 172 8.19 4.89 14.14
N ARG A 173 7.11 4.12 14.23
CA ARG A 173 6.97 3.03 15.21
C ARG A 173 7.78 1.79 14.82
N ASN A 174 7.69 1.38 13.56
CA ASN A 174 8.11 0.05 13.12
C ASN A 174 9.42 0.06 12.30
N THR A 175 9.75 1.20 11.70
CA THR A 175 10.69 1.26 10.57
C THR A 175 11.89 2.15 10.87
N GLN A 176 11.67 3.37 11.38
CA GLN A 176 12.71 4.41 11.52
C GLN A 176 13.99 3.94 12.23
N LYS A 177 13.86 3.11 13.28
CA LYS A 177 15.00 2.62 14.07
C LYS A 177 15.65 1.34 13.53
N ARG A 178 14.98 0.65 12.62
CA ARG A 178 15.33 -0.69 12.12
C ARG A 178 15.84 -0.66 10.68
N LEU A 179 15.54 0.40 9.93
CA LEU A 179 15.98 0.53 8.56
C LEU A 179 17.51 0.54 8.45
N PRO A 180 18.11 -0.27 7.56
CA PRO A 180 19.51 -0.13 7.22
C PRO A 180 19.77 1.23 6.56
N LEU A 181 21.03 1.66 6.53
CA LEU A 181 21.44 2.96 5.97
C LEU A 181 21.01 3.15 4.52
N ILE A 182 20.87 2.07 3.76
CA ILE A 182 20.48 2.05 2.35
C ILE A 182 18.96 2.16 2.13
N ALA A 183 18.14 2.21 3.16
CA ALA A 183 16.69 2.26 3.00
C ALA A 183 16.18 3.71 3.11
N PRO A 184 15.03 4.04 2.50
CA PRO A 184 14.53 5.41 2.48
C PRO A 184 14.24 5.91 3.89
N ARG A 185 14.72 7.12 4.20
CA ARG A 185 14.41 7.79 5.47
C ARG A 185 13.31 8.82 5.26
N LEU A 186 12.26 8.73 6.05
CA LEU A 186 11.23 9.77 6.05
C LEU A 186 11.78 10.97 6.80
N ASP A 187 11.94 12.09 6.10
CA ASP A 187 12.55 13.30 6.66
C ASP A 187 11.49 14.20 7.29
N ASN A 188 10.49 14.60 6.50
CA ASN A 188 9.45 15.54 6.89
C ASN A 188 8.05 14.97 6.62
N TYR A 189 7.10 15.43 7.43
CA TYR A 189 5.67 15.19 7.28
C TYR A 189 4.95 16.50 7.58
N VAL A 190 4.02 16.86 6.70
CA VAL A 190 3.19 18.07 6.82
C VAL A 190 1.75 17.73 6.49
N GLU A 191 0.81 18.37 7.17
CA GLU A 191 -0.61 18.21 6.93
C GLU A 191 -1.27 19.58 6.79
N TRP A 192 -2.10 19.75 5.76
CA TRP A 192 -2.78 21.00 5.46
C TRP A 192 -4.12 20.72 4.78
N ARG A 193 -5.19 21.31 5.32
CA ARG A 193 -6.56 21.25 4.75
C ARG A 193 -7.08 19.83 4.47
N GLY A 194 -6.81 18.89 5.37
CA GLY A 194 -7.24 17.49 5.24
C GLY A 194 -6.41 16.65 4.26
N MET A 195 -5.38 17.24 3.67
CA MET A 195 -4.35 16.56 2.87
C MET A 195 -3.02 16.57 3.61
N ALA A 196 -2.12 15.68 3.24
CA ALA A 196 -0.76 15.67 3.79
C ALA A 196 0.27 15.45 2.69
N ALA A 197 1.53 15.75 3.03
CA ALA A 197 2.69 15.35 2.26
C ALA A 197 3.79 14.84 3.19
N MET A 198 4.57 13.87 2.70
CA MET A 198 5.78 13.40 3.34
C MET A 198 6.85 13.13 2.30
N ASN A 199 8.12 13.33 2.66
CA ASN A 199 9.25 13.05 1.79
C ASN A 199 10.17 11.96 2.35
N TYR A 200 10.76 11.20 1.43
CA TYR A 200 11.69 10.11 1.69
C TYR A 200 13.05 10.44 1.06
N SER A 201 14.11 10.51 1.86
CA SER A 201 15.49 10.60 1.40
C SER A 201 16.12 9.25 1.16
N TYR A 202 16.80 9.12 0.02
CA TYR A 202 17.65 7.96 -0.29
C TYR A 202 19.11 8.25 0.04
N VAL A 203 19.77 7.37 0.79
CA VAL A 203 21.16 7.60 1.17
C VAL A 203 22.09 7.50 -0.05
N GLY A 204 22.44 8.67 -0.58
CA GLY A 204 23.49 8.92 -1.59
C GLY A 204 23.03 9.55 -2.91
N GLY A 205 21.84 10.17 -2.92
CA GLY A 205 21.37 10.93 -4.08
C GLY A 205 22.37 12.03 -4.53
N GLY A 206 22.46 12.19 -5.85
CA GLY A 206 23.46 13.00 -6.57
C GLY A 206 24.48 12.14 -7.34
N MET A 207 24.96 11.02 -6.76
CA MET A 207 25.99 10.16 -7.37
C MET A 207 25.46 8.93 -8.11
N PHE A 208 24.16 8.65 -8.05
CA PHE A 208 23.59 7.37 -8.48
C PHE A 208 22.95 7.37 -9.86
N GLY A 209 22.96 8.51 -10.55
CA GLY A 209 22.42 8.62 -11.90
C GLY A 209 20.92 8.31 -11.97
N GLN A 210 20.34 8.08 -13.14
CA GLN A 210 18.89 7.79 -13.28
C GLN A 210 18.45 6.57 -12.46
N THR A 211 17.24 6.63 -11.90
CA THR A 211 16.59 5.52 -11.21
C THR A 211 15.31 5.14 -11.93
N ARG A 212 14.97 3.85 -11.96
CA ARG A 212 13.68 3.37 -12.50
C ARG A 212 13.14 2.21 -11.66
N PRO A 213 11.82 1.95 -11.63
CA PRO A 213 11.25 0.77 -10.97
C PRO A 213 11.88 -0.55 -11.45
N LEU A 214 11.95 -1.55 -10.56
CA LEU A 214 12.45 -2.88 -10.88
C LEU A 214 11.56 -3.57 -11.91
N ALA A 215 10.26 -3.25 -11.94
CA ALA A 215 9.36 -3.69 -13.01
C ALA A 215 9.86 -3.26 -14.40
N GLU A 216 10.19 -1.98 -14.57
CA GLU A 216 10.75 -1.45 -15.83
C GLU A 216 12.14 -2.01 -16.11
N PHE A 217 13.00 -2.10 -15.08
CA PHE A 217 14.34 -2.68 -15.22
C PHE A 217 14.30 -4.16 -15.62
N TYR A 218 13.34 -4.92 -15.10
CA TYR A 218 13.10 -6.32 -15.46
C TYR A 218 12.65 -6.46 -16.91
N GLN A 219 11.80 -5.56 -17.39
CA GLN A 219 11.23 -5.61 -18.73
C GLN A 219 12.19 -5.15 -19.83
N ASP A 220 13.26 -4.44 -19.48
CA ASP A 220 14.28 -3.99 -20.41
C ASP A 220 15.04 -5.19 -21.04
N SER A 221 14.98 -5.30 -22.37
CA SER A 221 15.62 -6.38 -23.14
C SER A 221 17.15 -6.32 -23.10
N GLY A 222 17.74 -5.15 -22.81
CA GLY A 222 19.18 -4.99 -22.60
C GLY A 222 19.68 -5.46 -21.24
N VAL A 223 18.77 -5.71 -20.28
CA VAL A 223 19.12 -6.17 -18.94
C VAL A 223 19.18 -7.70 -18.90
N SER A 224 20.30 -8.24 -18.41
CA SER A 224 20.48 -9.68 -18.24
C SER A 224 19.71 -10.23 -17.03
N THR A 225 19.37 -11.52 -17.08
CA THR A 225 18.81 -12.25 -15.93
C THR A 225 19.71 -12.15 -14.69
N SER A 226 21.03 -12.25 -14.87
CA SER A 226 22.01 -12.16 -13.78
C SER A 226 22.02 -10.78 -13.11
N ALA A 227 21.76 -9.70 -13.84
CA ALA A 227 21.69 -8.35 -13.26
C ALA A 227 20.49 -8.23 -12.30
N VAL A 228 19.33 -8.79 -12.69
CA VAL A 228 18.14 -8.81 -11.82
C VAL A 228 18.37 -9.68 -10.58
N ILE A 229 18.96 -10.86 -10.75
CA ILE A 229 19.32 -11.76 -9.63
C ILE A 229 20.27 -11.04 -8.68
N ASN A 230 21.31 -10.38 -9.19
CA ASN A 230 22.26 -9.64 -8.37
C ASN A 230 21.58 -8.50 -7.57
N ILE A 231 20.59 -7.80 -8.14
CA ILE A 231 19.80 -6.80 -7.40
C ILE A 231 19.03 -7.47 -6.26
N ILE A 232 18.37 -8.59 -6.51
CA ILE A 232 17.61 -9.32 -5.49
C ILE A 232 18.54 -9.82 -4.38
N ASP A 233 19.65 -10.44 -4.72
CA ASP A 233 20.62 -10.98 -3.77
C ASP A 233 21.25 -9.87 -2.92
N THR A 234 21.74 -8.80 -3.56
CA THR A 234 22.36 -7.69 -2.83
C THR A 234 21.34 -6.94 -1.98
N MET A 235 20.11 -6.73 -2.45
CA MET A 235 19.07 -6.00 -1.72
C MET A 235 18.44 -6.83 -0.58
N LEU A 236 18.04 -8.08 -0.84
CA LEU A 236 17.37 -8.91 0.16
C LEU A 236 18.36 -9.61 1.10
N GLY A 237 19.51 -10.02 0.59
CA GLY A 237 20.55 -10.70 1.37
C GLY A 237 21.43 -9.73 2.14
N ASP A 238 22.25 -8.94 1.44
CA ASP A 238 23.29 -8.13 2.09
C ASP A 238 22.70 -6.91 2.82
N ALA A 239 21.75 -6.29 2.17
CA ALA A 239 21.18 -4.99 2.51
C ALA A 239 20.10 -5.08 3.61
N LEU A 240 19.03 -5.82 3.29
CA LEU A 240 17.89 -5.99 4.18
C LEU A 240 18.05 -7.22 5.07
N GLY A 241 18.75 -8.26 4.63
CA GLY A 241 18.80 -9.54 5.31
C GLY A 241 19.22 -9.42 6.77
N TYR A 242 20.40 -8.86 7.03
CA TYR A 242 20.90 -8.74 8.41
C TYR A 242 20.15 -7.70 9.26
N HIS A 243 19.74 -6.59 8.67
CA HIS A 243 19.20 -5.46 9.44
C HIS A 243 17.69 -5.47 9.60
N TRP A 244 16.99 -6.06 8.64
CA TRP A 244 15.54 -5.99 8.51
C TRP A 244 14.92 -7.36 8.83
N TYR A 245 15.34 -8.40 8.11
CA TYR A 245 14.77 -9.74 8.24
C TYR A 245 15.37 -10.53 9.40
N ALA A 246 16.68 -10.43 9.68
CA ALA A 246 17.34 -11.22 10.72
C ALA A 246 16.98 -10.84 12.17
N GLN A 247 16.00 -9.96 12.39
CA GLN A 247 15.39 -9.69 13.69
C GLN A 247 14.44 -10.81 14.13
N ASN A 248 14.86 -12.05 13.86
CA ASN A 248 14.07 -13.26 13.86
C ASN A 248 13.64 -13.63 15.28
N MET A 249 12.39 -13.32 15.62
CA MET A 249 11.71 -13.92 16.77
C MET A 249 10.91 -15.12 16.29
N PRO A 250 10.83 -16.24 17.04
CA PRO A 250 9.93 -17.33 16.68
C PRO A 250 8.50 -16.83 16.52
N LEU A 251 7.85 -17.21 15.42
CA LEU A 251 6.45 -16.96 15.14
C LEU A 251 5.69 -18.27 15.18
N VAL A 252 4.73 -18.36 16.10
CA VAL A 252 3.82 -19.50 16.19
C VAL A 252 2.39 -18.99 16.20
N CYS A 253 1.70 -19.10 15.07
CA CYS A 253 0.34 -18.61 14.89
C CYS A 253 -0.41 -19.50 13.89
N SER A 254 -1.66 -19.18 13.56
CA SER A 254 -2.33 -19.77 12.40
C SER A 254 -1.92 -19.07 11.10
N PHE A 255 -2.07 -19.73 9.95
CA PHE A 255 -1.99 -19.04 8.65
C PHE A 255 -3.11 -18.00 8.51
N ALA A 256 -4.27 -18.21 9.14
CA ALA A 256 -5.35 -17.23 9.20
C ALA A 256 -4.88 -15.90 9.80
N GLU A 257 -4.20 -15.92 10.95
CA GLU A 257 -3.68 -14.71 11.59
C GLU A 257 -2.65 -13.98 10.71
N ALA A 258 -1.76 -14.74 10.05
CA ALA A 258 -0.66 -14.17 9.27
C ALA A 258 -1.08 -13.65 7.89
N TYR A 259 -2.05 -14.29 7.23
CA TYR A 259 -2.34 -14.07 5.80
C TYR A 259 -3.79 -13.71 5.47
N SER A 260 -4.76 -13.80 6.39
CA SER A 260 -6.16 -13.48 6.04
C SER A 260 -6.37 -12.05 5.54
N ALA A 261 -5.48 -11.11 5.91
CA ALA A 261 -5.54 -9.73 5.44
C ALA A 261 -5.23 -9.56 3.95
N VAL A 262 -4.62 -10.55 3.29
CA VAL A 262 -4.39 -10.52 1.83
C VAL A 262 -5.57 -11.06 1.04
N LEU A 263 -6.45 -11.83 1.68
CA LEU A 263 -7.63 -12.40 1.06
C LEU A 263 -8.78 -11.38 1.02
N THR A 264 -9.76 -11.63 0.15
CA THR A 264 -11.05 -10.93 0.17
C THR A 264 -11.66 -10.94 1.57
N GLU A 265 -12.38 -9.89 1.94
CA GLU A 265 -13.11 -9.83 3.21
C GLU A 265 -14.00 -11.07 3.44
N HIS A 266 -14.24 -11.43 4.71
CA HIS A 266 -15.11 -12.57 5.04
C HIS A 266 -16.53 -12.32 4.58
N LEU A 267 -17.00 -11.08 4.78
CA LEU A 267 -18.32 -10.61 4.40
C LEU A 267 -18.24 -9.17 3.90
N ARG A 268 -18.98 -8.90 2.83
CA ARG A 268 -19.34 -7.54 2.44
C ARG A 268 -20.81 -7.30 2.72
N VAL A 269 -21.12 -6.22 3.42
CA VAL A 269 -22.47 -5.89 3.89
C VAL A 269 -22.86 -4.51 3.36
N ARG A 270 -24.05 -4.40 2.77
CA ARG A 270 -24.62 -3.15 2.27
C ARG A 270 -25.67 -2.63 3.24
N LEU A 271 -25.61 -1.33 3.53
CA LEU A 271 -26.66 -0.60 4.25
C LEU A 271 -27.76 -0.20 3.25
N ARG A 272 -28.98 -0.69 3.44
CA ARG A 272 -30.12 -0.33 2.58
C ARG A 272 -30.67 1.05 2.97
N PRO A 273 -30.89 1.95 2.00
CA PRO A 273 -31.57 3.22 2.24
C PRO A 273 -32.95 3.02 2.87
N ASP A 274 -33.40 3.99 3.66
CA ASP A 274 -34.75 4.04 4.25
C ASP A 274 -35.17 2.78 5.03
N SER A 275 -34.18 2.07 5.60
CA SER A 275 -34.37 0.85 6.36
C SER A 275 -33.87 0.99 7.80
N ALA A 276 -34.01 -0.07 8.59
CA ALA A 276 -33.42 -0.16 9.92
C ALA A 276 -31.92 -0.54 9.92
N ASP A 277 -31.31 -0.63 8.73
CA ASP A 277 -29.89 -0.83 8.54
C ASP A 277 -29.10 0.37 9.09
N GLY A 278 -27.86 0.14 9.47
CA GLY A 278 -27.00 1.19 9.97
C GLY A 278 -25.82 0.66 10.75
N VAL A 279 -24.96 1.59 11.15
CA VAL A 279 -23.81 1.33 12.01
C VAL A 279 -23.99 2.15 13.27
N ALA A 280 -23.92 1.52 14.44
CA ALA A 280 -24.10 2.20 15.71
C ALA A 280 -23.04 1.76 16.71
N ARG A 281 -22.67 2.64 17.64
CA ARG A 281 -21.88 2.26 18.82
C ARG A 281 -22.70 1.31 19.71
N PRO A 282 -22.04 0.46 20.53
CA PRO A 282 -22.71 -0.34 21.55
C PRO A 282 -23.68 0.51 22.38
N GLY A 283 -24.92 0.03 22.54
CA GLY A 283 -26.00 0.75 23.25
C GLY A 283 -26.84 1.69 22.37
N GLY A 284 -26.40 2.03 21.16
CA GLY A 284 -27.14 2.88 20.22
C GLY A 284 -28.13 2.12 19.32
N ALA A 285 -28.10 0.79 19.31
CA ALA A 285 -28.99 -0.05 18.50
C ALA A 285 -29.77 -1.04 19.38
N PRO A 286 -31.06 -1.32 19.07
CA PRO A 286 -31.85 -2.29 19.82
C PRO A 286 -31.19 -3.67 19.86
N ASP A 287 -31.40 -4.42 20.94
CA ASP A 287 -30.73 -5.71 21.07
C ASP A 287 -31.21 -6.75 20.07
N TYR A 288 -32.49 -6.68 19.73
CA TYR A 288 -33.16 -7.54 18.79
C TYR A 288 -33.84 -6.72 17.73
N LEU A 289 -33.72 -7.16 16.49
CA LEU A 289 -34.58 -6.72 15.41
C LEU A 289 -35.02 -7.96 14.64
N ALA A 290 -36.33 -8.18 14.58
CA ALA A 290 -36.89 -9.33 13.88
C ALA A 290 -36.43 -9.31 12.40
N GLY A 291 -36.11 -10.49 11.87
CA GLY A 291 -35.66 -10.66 10.48
C GLY A 291 -34.15 -10.56 10.25
N TYR A 292 -33.34 -10.20 11.25
CA TYR A 292 -31.88 -10.19 11.12
C TYR A 292 -31.24 -11.39 11.81
N ARG A 293 -30.37 -12.10 11.10
CA ARG A 293 -29.50 -13.11 11.70
C ARG A 293 -28.43 -12.44 12.54
N ARG A 294 -28.31 -12.85 13.81
CA ARG A 294 -27.31 -12.31 14.73
C ARG A 294 -25.98 -13.01 14.55
N LEU A 295 -24.93 -12.23 14.40
CA LEU A 295 -23.57 -12.71 14.27
C LEU A 295 -22.66 -11.97 15.24
N THR A 296 -21.76 -12.71 15.88
CA THR A 296 -20.55 -12.15 16.52
C THR A 296 -19.38 -12.29 15.57
N GLY A 297 -18.24 -11.65 15.86
CA GLY A 297 -17.01 -11.87 15.10
C GLY A 297 -16.65 -13.36 15.00
N ASP A 298 -16.61 -14.07 16.14
CA ASP A 298 -16.30 -15.51 16.16
C ASP A 298 -17.28 -16.36 15.34
N ALA A 299 -18.58 -16.01 15.35
CA ALA A 299 -19.59 -16.72 14.58
C ALA A 299 -19.38 -16.54 13.06
N ILE A 300 -18.84 -15.39 12.61
CA ILE A 300 -18.51 -15.17 11.19
C ILE A 300 -17.45 -16.17 10.74
N LEU A 301 -16.38 -16.36 11.51
CA LEU A 301 -15.32 -17.30 11.16
C LEU A 301 -15.88 -18.71 10.91
N GLN A 302 -16.80 -19.16 11.78
CA GLN A 302 -17.38 -20.49 11.73
C GLN A 302 -18.46 -20.66 10.66
N SER A 303 -19.17 -19.59 10.27
CA SER A 303 -20.41 -19.70 9.48
C SER A 303 -20.48 -18.83 8.23
N HIS A 304 -19.43 -18.06 7.88
CA HIS A 304 -19.50 -17.13 6.76
C HIS A 304 -19.83 -17.80 5.41
N HIS A 305 -19.39 -19.04 5.18
CA HIS A 305 -19.74 -19.83 3.99
C HIS A 305 -21.24 -20.14 3.88
N GLN A 306 -22.00 -20.03 4.98
CA GLN A 306 -23.44 -20.28 5.05
C GLN A 306 -24.28 -18.99 4.97
N LEU A 307 -23.63 -17.85 4.73
CA LEU A 307 -24.29 -16.54 4.63
C LEU A 307 -24.46 -16.18 3.15
N PRO A 308 -25.59 -16.52 2.51
CA PRO A 308 -25.82 -16.16 1.12
C PRO A 308 -26.01 -14.65 0.93
N ALA A 309 -25.67 -14.19 -0.28
CA ALA A 309 -26.09 -12.88 -0.77
C ALA A 309 -27.59 -12.65 -0.54
N GLY A 310 -27.93 -11.46 -0.07
CA GLY A 310 -29.30 -11.05 0.23
C GLY A 310 -29.74 -11.27 1.68
N GLU A 311 -29.04 -12.07 2.48
CA GLU A 311 -29.38 -12.32 3.89
C GLU A 311 -29.20 -11.05 4.75
N LEU A 312 -30.16 -10.81 5.66
CA LEU A 312 -30.07 -9.68 6.61
C LEU A 312 -29.31 -10.10 7.86
N VAL A 313 -28.25 -9.36 8.18
CA VAL A 313 -27.35 -9.67 9.29
C VAL A 313 -27.23 -8.52 10.26
N GLN A 314 -27.17 -8.85 11.56
CA GLN A 314 -26.78 -7.95 12.63
C GLN A 314 -25.46 -8.44 13.23
N ILE A 315 -24.37 -7.77 12.89
CA ILE A 315 -23.01 -8.13 13.30
C ILE A 315 -22.60 -7.29 14.51
N ARG A 316 -22.04 -7.94 15.53
CA ARG A 316 -21.60 -7.29 16.78
C ARG A 316 -20.14 -7.56 17.09
N GLY A 317 -19.53 -6.60 17.79
CA GLY A 317 -18.23 -6.78 18.44
C GLY A 317 -17.02 -6.56 17.54
N LEU A 318 -17.23 -6.07 16.32
CA LEU A 318 -16.14 -5.66 15.44
C LEU A 318 -15.71 -4.22 15.74
N MET A 319 -14.45 -3.91 15.44
CA MET A 319 -13.87 -2.58 15.58
C MET A 319 -13.64 -1.94 14.21
N VAL A 320 -13.83 -0.63 14.12
CA VAL A 320 -13.51 0.14 12.92
C VAL A 320 -11.99 0.23 12.73
N THR A 321 -11.49 -0.18 11.58
CA THR A 321 -10.05 -0.21 11.25
C THR A 321 -9.67 0.61 10.02
N ASP A 322 -10.67 0.92 9.19
CA ASP A 322 -10.54 1.85 8.07
C ASP A 322 -11.88 2.57 7.82
N ILE A 323 -11.81 3.83 7.41
CA ILE A 323 -12.97 4.68 7.11
C ILE A 323 -12.71 5.38 5.79
N LYS A 324 -13.54 5.06 4.79
CA LYS A 324 -13.62 5.74 3.49
C LYS A 324 -14.99 6.42 3.37
N PRO A 325 -15.17 7.37 2.43
CA PRO A 325 -16.42 8.13 2.31
C PRO A 325 -17.70 7.28 2.28
N ASN A 326 -17.65 6.10 1.62
CA ASN A 326 -18.80 5.20 1.47
C ASN A 326 -18.52 3.76 1.92
N GLU A 327 -17.40 3.52 2.61
CA GLU A 327 -16.98 2.18 3.04
C GLU A 327 -16.34 2.21 4.43
N LEU A 328 -16.70 1.25 5.29
CA LEU A 328 -16.00 0.96 6.55
C LEU A 328 -15.34 -0.41 6.46
N THR A 329 -14.11 -0.52 6.94
CA THR A 329 -13.51 -1.83 7.21
C THR A 329 -13.56 -2.11 8.69
N LEU A 330 -14.19 -3.22 9.04
CA LEU A 330 -14.35 -3.69 10.41
C LEU A 330 -13.54 -4.96 10.64
N GLN A 331 -12.91 -5.06 11.79
CA GLN A 331 -12.05 -6.18 12.15
C GLN A 331 -12.39 -6.71 13.54
N HIS A 332 -12.21 -8.01 13.76
CA HIS A 332 -12.36 -8.56 15.10
C HIS A 332 -11.21 -8.10 16.02
N PRO A 333 -11.48 -7.72 17.28
CA PRO A 333 -10.47 -7.11 18.16
C PRO A 333 -9.32 -8.00 18.58
N ILE A 334 -9.52 -9.31 18.58
CA ILE A 334 -8.51 -10.30 19.00
C ILE A 334 -7.94 -11.00 17.78
N ASP A 335 -8.82 -11.40 16.86
CA ASP A 335 -8.45 -12.12 15.65
C ASP A 335 -8.49 -11.16 14.45
N SER A 336 -7.34 -10.58 14.15
CA SER A 336 -7.19 -9.71 12.98
C SER A 336 -7.50 -10.42 11.65
N GLY A 337 -7.66 -11.73 11.62
CA GLY A 337 -8.06 -12.44 10.42
C GLY A 337 -9.48 -12.09 9.95
N ILE A 338 -10.40 -11.80 10.87
CA ILE A 338 -11.82 -11.59 10.56
C ILE A 338 -12.05 -10.14 10.11
N VAL A 339 -12.39 -9.97 8.83
CA VAL A 339 -12.61 -8.67 8.20
C VAL A 339 -13.99 -8.62 7.57
N VAL A 340 -14.75 -7.56 7.87
CA VAL A 340 -16.06 -7.25 7.27
C VAL A 340 -16.00 -5.86 6.66
N LYS A 341 -16.39 -5.74 5.39
CA LYS A 341 -16.58 -4.43 4.76
C LYS A 341 -18.05 -4.03 4.78
N VAL A 342 -18.31 -2.78 5.12
CA VAL A 342 -19.65 -2.20 5.16
C VAL A 342 -19.73 -1.06 4.17
N GLU A 343 -20.65 -1.13 3.21
CA GLU A 343 -20.87 -0.08 2.21
C GLU A 343 -22.20 0.65 2.42
N GLY A 344 -22.20 1.97 2.25
CA GLY A 344 -23.40 2.81 2.40
C GLY A 344 -23.12 4.27 2.08
N SER A 345 -24.15 5.00 1.65
CA SER A 345 -24.05 6.42 1.25
C SER A 345 -23.97 7.41 2.41
N SER A 346 -24.35 6.99 3.62
CA SER A 346 -24.36 7.82 4.82
C SER A 346 -23.81 7.04 6.00
N LEU A 347 -22.48 6.95 6.07
CA LEU A 347 -21.81 6.34 7.21
C LEU A 347 -21.75 7.34 8.38
N PRO A 348 -22.06 6.93 9.61
CA PRO A 348 -22.00 7.82 10.76
C PRO A 348 -20.56 8.29 11.03
N MET A 349 -20.40 9.43 11.71
CA MET A 349 -19.09 9.87 12.20
C MET A 349 -18.56 8.90 13.25
N LEU A 350 -17.74 7.96 12.80
CA LEU A 350 -17.03 6.98 13.63
C LEU A 350 -15.56 7.36 13.72
N SER A 351 -14.91 6.91 14.78
CA SER A 351 -13.46 6.96 14.91
C SER A 351 -12.85 5.57 14.69
N LEU A 352 -11.58 5.52 14.30
CA LEU A 352 -10.83 4.26 14.33
C LEU A 352 -10.87 3.67 15.74
N GLN A 353 -10.91 2.35 15.84
CA GLN A 353 -11.05 1.57 17.07
C GLN A 353 -12.44 1.67 17.76
N ASP A 354 -13.40 2.43 17.21
CA ASP A 354 -14.77 2.37 17.70
C ASP A 354 -15.29 0.93 17.53
N ARG A 355 -15.79 0.34 18.61
CA ARG A 355 -16.59 -0.89 18.54
C ARG A 355 -17.94 -0.54 17.96
N VAL A 356 -18.47 -1.38 17.08
CA VAL A 356 -19.74 -1.12 16.40
C VAL A 356 -20.66 -2.34 16.35
N VAL A 357 -21.95 -2.04 16.16
CA VAL A 357 -22.99 -2.95 15.72
C VAL A 357 -23.39 -2.54 14.32
N VAL A 358 -23.37 -3.49 13.39
CA VAL A 358 -23.76 -3.28 12.00
C VAL A 358 -25.04 -4.02 11.73
N ARG A 359 -25.97 -3.38 11.03
CA ARG A 359 -27.12 -4.02 10.41
C ARG A 359 -27.10 -3.74 8.92
N GLY A 360 -27.23 -4.78 8.13
CA GLY A 360 -27.29 -4.63 6.69
C GLY A 360 -27.59 -5.94 5.98
N GLN A 361 -27.52 -5.88 4.66
CA GLN A 361 -27.70 -7.02 3.78
C GLN A 361 -26.34 -7.55 3.31
N VAL A 362 -26.13 -8.86 3.41
CA VAL A 362 -24.93 -9.51 2.83
C VAL A 362 -24.95 -9.31 1.32
N VAL A 363 -23.88 -8.74 0.78
CA VAL A 363 -23.66 -8.62 -0.66
C VAL A 363 -23.05 -9.92 -1.18
N TYR A 364 -21.98 -10.37 -0.52
CA TYR A 364 -21.34 -11.67 -0.74
C TYR A 364 -20.55 -12.08 0.50
N ASN A 365 -20.23 -13.36 0.58
CA ASN A 365 -19.16 -13.88 1.42
C ASN A 365 -17.88 -14.14 0.61
N ARG A 366 -16.75 -14.34 1.31
CA ARG A 366 -15.43 -14.61 0.70
C ARG A 366 -15.49 -15.69 -0.38
N GLN A 367 -16.07 -16.86 -0.07
CA GLN A 367 -16.09 -17.99 -0.99
C GLN A 367 -16.90 -17.68 -2.24
N GLN A 368 -18.07 -17.06 -2.09
CA GLN A 368 -18.90 -16.62 -3.21
C GLN A 368 -18.13 -15.64 -4.10
N ARG A 369 -17.49 -14.62 -3.52
CA ARG A 369 -16.75 -13.61 -4.30
C ARG A 369 -15.58 -14.22 -5.06
N LEU A 370 -14.78 -15.07 -4.41
CA LEU A 370 -13.66 -15.75 -5.08
C LEU A 370 -14.16 -16.68 -6.20
N MET A 371 -15.28 -17.37 -6.00
CA MET A 371 -15.93 -18.21 -7.01
C MET A 371 -16.40 -17.39 -8.20
N GLU A 372 -17.10 -16.28 -7.98
CA GLU A 372 -17.56 -15.36 -9.04
C GLU A 372 -16.38 -14.83 -9.87
N ILE A 373 -15.30 -14.40 -9.22
CA ILE A 373 -14.10 -13.92 -9.92
C ILE A 373 -13.46 -15.06 -10.72
N ALA A 374 -13.32 -16.25 -10.13
CA ALA A 374 -12.78 -17.41 -10.82
C ALA A 374 -13.64 -17.81 -12.03
N GLN A 375 -14.97 -17.80 -11.92
CA GLN A 375 -15.87 -18.04 -13.04
C GLN A 375 -15.65 -17.00 -14.15
N HIS A 376 -15.50 -15.73 -13.77
CA HIS A 376 -15.31 -14.64 -14.72
C HIS A 376 -13.99 -14.76 -15.51
N ILE A 377 -12.85 -14.95 -14.83
CA ILE A 377 -11.53 -15.03 -15.49
C ILE A 377 -11.35 -16.27 -16.39
N PHE A 378 -12.19 -17.29 -16.22
CA PHE A 378 -12.22 -18.50 -17.07
C PHE A 378 -13.41 -18.54 -18.03
N ALA A 379 -14.33 -17.57 -17.99
CA ALA A 379 -15.46 -17.51 -18.91
C ALA A 379 -15.00 -17.23 -20.36
N GLN A 380 -13.85 -16.58 -20.53
CA GLN A 380 -13.27 -16.23 -21.81
C GLN A 380 -11.79 -16.62 -21.82
N GLY A 381 -11.29 -17.10 -22.97
CA GLY A 381 -9.85 -17.23 -23.20
C GLY A 381 -9.17 -18.53 -22.76
N THR A 382 -9.91 -19.61 -22.51
CA THR A 382 -9.32 -20.95 -22.35
C THR A 382 -9.87 -21.94 -23.36
N ASP A 383 -8.99 -22.77 -23.94
CA ASP A 383 -9.39 -23.85 -24.84
C ASP A 383 -10.17 -24.96 -24.14
N VAL A 384 -10.07 -25.02 -22.81
CA VAL A 384 -10.78 -25.97 -21.95
C VAL A 384 -11.85 -25.23 -21.16
N ALA A 385 -13.08 -25.76 -21.17
CA ALA A 385 -14.15 -25.28 -20.32
C ALA A 385 -13.86 -25.68 -18.86
N ILE A 386 -13.56 -24.68 -18.02
CA ILE A 386 -13.22 -24.89 -16.61
C ILE A 386 -14.46 -24.60 -15.75
N ASP A 387 -15.06 -25.65 -15.20
CA ASP A 387 -16.08 -25.52 -14.16
C ASP A 387 -15.41 -25.36 -12.79
N VAL A 388 -15.26 -24.12 -12.35
CA VAL A 388 -14.66 -23.78 -11.05
C VAL A 388 -15.52 -24.18 -9.84
N SER A 389 -16.72 -24.72 -10.04
CA SER A 389 -17.49 -25.33 -8.95
C SER A 389 -17.03 -26.76 -8.60
N GLN A 390 -16.22 -27.38 -9.46
CA GLN A 390 -15.67 -28.71 -9.21
C GLN A 390 -14.50 -28.66 -8.23
N LYS A 391 -14.35 -29.71 -7.41
CA LYS A 391 -13.19 -29.84 -6.49
C LYS A 391 -11.86 -30.04 -7.20
N SER A 392 -11.90 -30.46 -8.47
CA SER A 392 -10.74 -30.73 -9.29
C SER A 392 -10.92 -30.08 -10.67
N LEU A 393 -9.85 -29.52 -11.22
CA LEU A 393 -9.84 -28.64 -12.38
C LEU A 393 -9.03 -29.26 -13.52
N PRO A 394 -9.63 -29.45 -14.70
CA PRO A 394 -8.92 -29.91 -15.89
C PRO A 394 -8.22 -28.73 -16.58
N LEU A 395 -7.18 -28.18 -15.95
CA LEU A 395 -6.48 -26.99 -16.49
C LEU A 395 -5.76 -27.24 -17.83
N ILE A 396 -5.40 -28.50 -18.11
CA ILE A 396 -4.81 -28.96 -19.38
C ILE A 396 -5.53 -30.22 -19.84
N ALA A 397 -5.85 -30.30 -21.13
CA ALA A 397 -6.45 -31.49 -21.71
C ALA A 397 -5.52 -32.71 -21.56
N GLY A 398 -6.06 -33.83 -21.04
CA GLY A 398 -5.34 -35.10 -20.93
C GLY A 398 -4.34 -35.21 -19.76
N VAL A 399 -4.22 -34.19 -18.91
CA VAL A 399 -3.38 -34.23 -17.70
C VAL A 399 -4.26 -34.48 -16.47
N ASN A 400 -3.67 -35.11 -15.43
CA ASN A 400 -4.33 -35.28 -14.12
C ASN A 400 -4.86 -33.94 -13.62
N ALA A 401 -6.12 -33.94 -13.17
CA ALA A 401 -6.79 -32.73 -12.72
C ALA A 401 -6.13 -32.13 -11.46
N PHE A 402 -6.07 -30.80 -11.41
CA PHE A 402 -5.48 -30.04 -10.31
C PHE A 402 -6.53 -29.78 -9.22
N PRO A 403 -6.18 -29.78 -7.92
CA PRO A 403 -7.16 -29.44 -6.91
C PRO A 403 -7.58 -27.98 -7.05
N ASN A 404 -8.86 -27.70 -6.84
CA ASN A 404 -9.39 -26.35 -6.93
C ASN A 404 -9.01 -25.54 -5.68
N PRO A 405 -8.27 -24.42 -5.82
CA PRO A 405 -7.85 -23.58 -4.69
C PRO A 405 -9.00 -23.13 -3.77
N LEU A 406 -10.19 -22.91 -4.34
CA LEU A 406 -11.37 -22.44 -3.61
C LEU A 406 -11.89 -23.45 -2.59
N PHE A 407 -11.51 -24.72 -2.70
CA PHE A 407 -11.87 -25.78 -1.75
C PHE A 407 -10.75 -26.12 -0.77
N LEU A 408 -9.54 -25.57 -0.97
CA LEU A 408 -8.35 -25.87 -0.15
C LEU A 408 -7.99 -24.75 0.83
N TYR A 409 -8.33 -23.50 0.51
CA TYR A 409 -7.79 -22.36 1.26
C TYR A 409 -8.20 -22.35 2.74
N ASP A 410 -9.42 -22.78 3.07
CA ASP A 410 -9.87 -22.87 4.47
C ASP A 410 -9.07 -23.88 5.29
N ASP A 411 -8.64 -24.99 4.67
CA ASP A 411 -7.81 -25.98 5.34
C ASP A 411 -6.39 -25.46 5.55
N ILE A 412 -5.85 -24.70 4.59
CA ILE A 412 -4.57 -24.00 4.77
C ILE A 412 -4.66 -22.95 5.87
N LEU A 413 -5.70 -22.12 5.90
CA LEU A 413 -5.85 -21.07 6.92
C LEU A 413 -5.87 -21.61 8.35
N LYS A 414 -6.43 -22.82 8.56
CA LYS A 414 -6.47 -23.50 9.85
C LYS A 414 -5.14 -24.13 10.26
N GLN A 415 -4.19 -24.30 9.34
CA GLN A 415 -2.89 -24.86 9.67
C GLN A 415 -2.11 -23.92 10.58
N LYS A 416 -1.30 -24.53 11.45
CA LYS A 416 -0.39 -23.82 12.33
C LYS A 416 0.85 -23.43 11.53
N LEU A 417 1.13 -22.14 11.47
CA LEU A 417 2.37 -21.59 10.97
C LEU A 417 3.42 -21.60 12.09
N SER A 418 4.57 -22.20 11.79
CA SER A 418 5.78 -22.14 12.61
C SER A 418 6.88 -21.48 11.78
N GLY A 419 6.99 -20.16 11.87
CA GLY A 419 7.90 -19.36 11.06
C GLY A 419 8.74 -18.41 11.91
N LEU A 420 9.37 -17.44 11.25
CA LEU A 420 10.04 -16.32 11.93
C LEU A 420 9.22 -15.05 11.81
N LYS A 421 9.23 -14.22 12.84
CA LYS A 421 8.64 -12.87 12.84
C LYS A 421 9.75 -11.86 12.64
N ALA A 422 9.58 -10.97 11.67
CA ALA A 422 10.47 -9.85 11.40
C ALA A 422 9.66 -8.59 11.06
N THR A 423 10.31 -7.42 11.06
CA THR A 423 9.71 -6.27 10.37
C THR A 423 9.74 -6.57 8.87
N VAL A 424 8.61 -6.43 8.21
CA VAL A 424 8.46 -6.58 6.75
C VAL A 424 7.93 -5.28 6.16
N CYS A 425 8.10 -5.08 4.86
CA CYS A 425 7.48 -3.98 4.11
C CYS A 425 5.94 -4.16 4.07
N GLY A 426 5.47 -5.40 3.94
CA GLY A 426 4.05 -5.75 4.00
C GLY A 426 3.32 -5.66 2.67
N ARG A 427 3.99 -5.20 1.61
CA ARG A 427 3.51 -5.20 0.22
C ARG A 427 4.66 -5.16 -0.79
N MET A 428 5.76 -5.87 -0.54
CA MET A 428 6.90 -5.80 -1.45
C MET A 428 6.53 -6.31 -2.84
N CYS A 429 6.69 -5.47 -3.87
CA CYS A 429 6.47 -5.81 -5.27
C CYS A 429 7.52 -5.12 -6.17
N PRO A 430 7.70 -5.52 -7.44
CA PRO A 430 8.70 -4.92 -8.32
C PRO A 430 8.51 -3.41 -8.56
N GLY A 431 7.30 -2.88 -8.44
CA GLY A 431 7.04 -1.43 -8.54
C GLY A 431 7.60 -0.63 -7.35
N MET A 432 7.78 -1.27 -6.18
CA MET A 432 8.27 -0.63 -4.95
C MET A 432 9.78 -0.70 -4.78
N ILE A 433 10.50 -1.21 -5.78
CA ILE A 433 11.95 -1.32 -5.76
C ILE A 433 12.46 -0.40 -6.86
N LEU A 434 13.14 0.68 -6.51
CA LEU A 434 13.86 1.51 -7.49
C LEU A 434 15.24 0.92 -7.71
N VAL A 435 15.68 0.88 -8.98
CA VAL A 435 17.01 0.44 -9.38
C VAL A 435 17.80 1.64 -9.89
N ASP A 436 18.98 1.86 -9.32
CA ASP A 436 19.89 2.93 -9.76
C ASP A 436 20.82 2.52 -10.92
N GLN A 437 21.59 3.45 -11.48
CA GLN A 437 22.54 3.15 -12.57
C GLN A 437 23.66 2.18 -12.18
N ARG A 438 23.89 1.97 -10.87
CA ARG A 438 24.84 1.01 -10.34
C ARG A 438 24.19 -0.35 -10.04
N GLN A 439 22.93 -0.54 -10.48
CA GLN A 439 22.14 -1.74 -10.26
C GLN A 439 21.98 -2.08 -8.77
N ARG A 440 21.74 -1.06 -7.94
CA ARG A 440 21.32 -1.28 -6.54
C ARG A 440 19.84 -1.03 -6.39
N GLY A 441 19.18 -1.92 -5.64
CA GLY A 441 17.76 -1.83 -5.30
C GLY A 441 17.51 -0.94 -4.08
N TRP A 442 16.46 -0.13 -4.15
CA TRP A 442 16.02 0.78 -3.11
C TRP A 442 14.53 0.59 -2.85
N LEU A 443 14.14 0.24 -1.62
CA LEU A 443 12.72 0.13 -1.27
C LEU A 443 12.04 1.50 -1.28
N THR A 444 10.74 1.49 -1.60
CA THR A 444 9.84 2.62 -1.47
C THR A 444 8.57 2.18 -0.71
N ASP A 445 7.72 3.15 -0.37
CA ASP A 445 6.35 2.93 0.12
C ASP A 445 6.20 1.95 1.32
N LEU A 446 6.82 2.31 2.45
CA LEU A 446 6.83 1.50 3.69
C LEU A 446 5.56 1.68 4.55
N GLU A 447 4.41 1.93 3.94
CA GLU A 447 3.17 2.27 4.65
C GLU A 447 2.54 1.10 5.41
N LEU A 448 2.74 -0.12 4.91
CA LEU A 448 2.28 -1.36 5.55
C LEU A 448 3.37 -2.02 6.38
N ALA A 449 4.49 -1.31 6.62
CA ALA A 449 5.63 -1.90 7.29
C ALA A 449 5.30 -2.22 8.76
N GLY A 450 5.58 -3.45 9.17
CA GLY A 450 5.20 -3.94 10.48
C GLY A 450 5.75 -5.31 10.77
N GLU A 451 5.58 -5.77 12.01
CA GLU A 451 5.99 -7.12 12.40
C GLU A 451 5.03 -8.16 11.81
N ARG A 452 5.55 -9.06 10.96
CA ARG A 452 4.81 -10.18 10.37
C ARG A 452 5.74 -11.37 10.15
N HIS A 453 5.21 -12.42 9.53
CA HIS A 453 6.00 -13.52 9.03
C HIS A 453 7.13 -13.05 8.10
N ALA A 454 8.37 -13.45 8.38
CA ALA A 454 9.59 -12.90 7.76
C ALA A 454 9.62 -13.11 6.24
N ILE A 455 9.14 -14.25 5.75
CA ILE A 455 9.11 -14.56 4.31
C ILE A 455 7.94 -13.89 3.56
N PHE A 456 7.08 -13.13 4.24
CA PHE A 456 5.90 -12.50 3.63
C PHE A 456 6.28 -11.59 2.45
N ASP A 457 7.31 -10.77 2.60
CA ASP A 457 7.78 -9.87 1.52
C ASP A 457 8.32 -10.64 0.31
N PHE A 458 8.99 -11.78 0.54
CA PHE A 458 9.51 -12.63 -0.53
C PHE A 458 8.37 -13.23 -1.35
N ILE A 459 7.34 -13.71 -0.66
CA ILE A 459 6.11 -14.22 -1.27
C ILE A 459 5.42 -13.13 -2.10
N THR A 460 5.23 -11.92 -1.55
CA THR A 460 4.57 -10.84 -2.31
C THR A 460 5.40 -10.37 -3.49
N LEU A 461 6.73 -10.33 -3.36
CA LEU A 461 7.63 -9.97 -4.45
C LEU A 461 7.58 -11.02 -5.56
N GLU A 462 7.58 -12.30 -5.19
CA GLU A 462 7.45 -13.42 -6.11
C GLU A 462 6.12 -13.37 -6.89
N THR A 463 5.01 -13.08 -6.22
CA THR A 463 3.70 -12.87 -6.86
C THR A 463 3.73 -11.65 -7.79
N GLY A 464 4.37 -10.56 -7.39
CA GLY A 464 4.53 -9.37 -8.22
C GLY A 464 5.37 -9.62 -9.48
N LEU A 465 6.44 -10.43 -9.38
CA LEU A 465 7.26 -10.83 -10.53
C LEU A 465 6.46 -11.67 -11.55
N ARG A 466 5.57 -12.56 -11.08
CA ARG A 466 4.67 -13.31 -11.97
C ARG A 466 3.71 -12.41 -12.73
N ARG A 467 3.22 -11.32 -12.13
CA ARG A 467 2.38 -10.34 -12.86
C ARG A 467 3.10 -9.74 -14.06
N LEU A 468 4.42 -9.55 -13.99
CA LEU A 468 5.19 -9.05 -15.12
C LEU A 468 5.17 -10.02 -16.32
N LEU A 469 4.85 -11.31 -16.12
CA LEU A 469 4.68 -12.30 -17.17
C LEU A 469 3.43 -12.12 -18.04
N VAL A 470 2.46 -11.26 -17.68
CA VAL A 470 1.34 -10.95 -18.60
C VAL A 470 1.46 -9.58 -19.26
N THR A 471 2.26 -8.68 -18.69
CA THR A 471 2.36 -7.28 -19.17
C THR A 471 3.14 -7.09 -20.48
N GLN A 472 3.99 -8.03 -20.88
CA GLN A 472 4.73 -7.98 -22.15
C GLN A 472 4.01 -8.83 -23.21
N LEU A 473 3.71 -8.24 -24.37
CA LEU A 473 2.89 -8.86 -25.42
C LEU A 473 3.69 -9.50 -26.57
N GLU A 474 5.02 -9.34 -26.58
CA GLU A 474 5.83 -9.69 -27.76
C GLU A 474 5.98 -11.21 -27.97
N GLU A 475 5.94 -12.01 -26.90
CA GLU A 475 6.04 -13.48 -26.93
C GLU A 475 5.03 -14.11 -25.96
N PRO A 476 3.82 -14.48 -26.44
CA PRO A 476 2.83 -15.17 -25.60
C PRO A 476 3.23 -16.63 -25.37
N PHE A 477 3.01 -17.12 -24.16
CA PHE A 477 3.13 -18.54 -23.81
C PHE A 477 1.75 -19.16 -23.59
N SER A 478 1.63 -20.48 -23.76
CA SER A 478 0.38 -21.18 -23.49
C SER A 478 0.16 -21.36 -21.98
N LEU A 479 -1.09 -21.61 -21.58
CA LEU A 479 -1.39 -21.97 -20.18
C LEU A 479 -0.67 -23.27 -19.76
N GLY A 480 -0.49 -24.20 -20.70
CA GLY A 480 0.26 -25.44 -20.46
C GLY A 480 1.74 -25.17 -20.15
N ASP A 481 2.39 -24.29 -20.91
CA ASP A 481 3.78 -23.88 -20.64
C ASP A 481 3.91 -23.25 -19.25
N TYR A 482 2.95 -22.41 -18.87
CA TYR A 482 2.93 -21.77 -17.55
C TYR A 482 2.74 -22.78 -16.41
N ILE A 483 1.86 -23.77 -16.58
CA ILE A 483 1.66 -24.83 -15.57
C ILE A 483 2.92 -25.66 -15.41
N GLN A 484 3.57 -26.06 -16.50
CA GLN A 484 4.84 -26.78 -16.44
C GLN A 484 5.92 -25.95 -15.72
N PHE A 485 5.97 -24.64 -16.00
CA PHE A 485 6.82 -23.70 -15.29
C PHE A 485 6.57 -23.68 -13.78
N GLU A 486 5.30 -23.65 -13.33
CA GLU A 486 4.94 -23.67 -11.91
C GLU A 486 5.26 -25.01 -11.24
N GLU A 487 5.00 -26.13 -11.93
CA GLU A 487 5.33 -27.47 -11.44
C GLU A 487 6.85 -27.60 -11.25
N ASN A 488 7.64 -27.15 -12.23
CA ASN A 488 9.11 -27.19 -12.14
C ASN A 488 9.65 -26.29 -11.03
N LEU A 489 9.13 -25.07 -10.86
CA LEU A 489 9.53 -24.20 -9.75
C LEU A 489 9.20 -24.82 -8.39
N THR A 490 8.04 -25.46 -8.29
CA THR A 490 7.61 -26.13 -7.05
C THR A 490 8.45 -27.37 -6.77
N ALA A 491 8.78 -28.16 -7.78
CA ALA A 491 9.70 -29.29 -7.66
C ALA A 491 11.07 -28.85 -7.12
N VAL A 492 11.67 -27.79 -7.69
CA VAL A 492 12.95 -27.25 -7.19
C VAL A 492 12.86 -26.81 -5.73
N ALA A 493 11.80 -26.10 -5.34
CA ALA A 493 11.59 -25.68 -3.95
C ALA A 493 11.43 -26.87 -2.98
N MET A 494 10.92 -27.99 -3.48
CA MET A 494 10.78 -29.24 -2.72
C MET A 494 12.05 -30.11 -2.72
N GLY A 495 13.15 -29.62 -3.31
CA GLY A 495 14.40 -30.37 -3.46
C GLY A 495 14.35 -31.48 -4.52
N GLU A 496 13.34 -31.45 -5.39
CA GLU A 496 13.16 -32.38 -6.50
C GLU A 496 13.80 -31.80 -7.77
N ALA A 497 14.05 -32.64 -8.78
CA ALA A 497 14.58 -32.16 -10.06
C ALA A 497 13.48 -31.38 -10.79
N GLY A 498 13.75 -30.12 -11.14
CA GLY A 498 12.89 -29.30 -11.99
C GLY A 498 13.64 -28.84 -13.23
N GLU A 499 12.97 -28.90 -14.37
CA GLU A 499 13.56 -28.49 -15.65
C GLU A 499 13.32 -27.00 -15.90
N SER A 500 14.33 -26.33 -16.47
CA SER A 500 14.12 -24.97 -16.98
C SER A 500 13.14 -25.04 -18.13
N PRO A 501 12.11 -24.18 -18.19
CA PRO A 501 11.22 -24.12 -19.35
C PRO A 501 11.99 -23.67 -20.60
N ASP A 502 11.50 -24.08 -21.77
CA ASP A 502 12.09 -23.71 -23.06
C ASP A 502 11.75 -22.26 -23.46
N HIS A 503 10.55 -21.78 -23.11
CA HIS A 503 10.12 -20.44 -23.44
C HIS A 503 11.04 -19.39 -22.78
N PRO A 504 11.70 -18.49 -23.54
CA PRO A 504 12.73 -17.59 -23.01
C PRO A 504 12.26 -16.73 -21.83
N ARG A 505 11.05 -16.21 -21.91
CA ARG A 505 10.41 -15.43 -20.84
C ARG A 505 10.17 -16.22 -19.55
N LEU A 506 9.58 -17.41 -19.66
CA LEU A 506 9.36 -18.30 -18.50
C LEU A 506 10.71 -18.75 -17.92
N LYS A 507 11.72 -18.97 -18.76
CA LYS A 507 13.08 -19.32 -18.32
C LYS A 507 13.73 -18.20 -17.53
N ARG A 508 13.63 -16.95 -18.00
CA ARG A 508 14.11 -15.76 -17.28
C ARG A 508 13.42 -15.65 -15.92
N ALA A 509 12.10 -15.76 -15.88
CA ALA A 509 11.35 -15.72 -14.62
C ALA A 509 11.70 -16.90 -13.69
N PHE A 510 11.87 -18.10 -14.22
CA PHE A 510 12.23 -19.30 -13.47
C PHE A 510 13.53 -19.09 -12.69
N LEU A 511 14.57 -18.60 -13.37
CA LEU A 511 15.87 -18.35 -12.75
C LEU A 511 15.80 -17.27 -11.67
N ILE A 512 15.06 -16.19 -11.92
CA ILE A 512 14.91 -15.07 -10.97
C ILE A 512 14.10 -15.50 -9.74
N ILE A 513 12.99 -16.22 -9.93
CA ILE A 513 12.14 -16.70 -8.83
C ILE A 513 12.87 -17.78 -8.02
N ALA A 514 13.62 -18.68 -8.67
CA ALA A 514 14.44 -19.65 -7.97
C ALA A 514 15.50 -18.97 -7.08
N ALA A 515 16.15 -17.91 -7.58
CA ALA A 515 17.08 -17.11 -6.77
C ALA A 515 16.38 -16.42 -5.59
N LEU A 516 15.19 -15.84 -5.82
CA LEU A 516 14.39 -15.22 -4.76
C LEU A 516 14.00 -16.22 -3.66
N ARG A 517 13.55 -17.42 -4.03
CA ARG A 517 13.22 -18.50 -3.08
C ARG A 517 14.45 -18.94 -2.28
N LYS A 518 15.61 -19.06 -2.95
CA LYS A 518 16.89 -19.35 -2.29
C LYS A 518 17.28 -18.27 -1.28
N ALA A 519 17.02 -16.99 -1.58
CA ALA A 519 17.22 -15.91 -0.61
C ALA A 519 16.25 -16.03 0.58
N ALA A 520 14.99 -16.40 0.33
CA ALA A 520 13.98 -16.58 1.36
C ALA A 520 14.31 -17.72 2.35
N GLU A 521 14.97 -18.79 1.90
CA GLU A 521 15.38 -19.94 2.74
C GLU A 521 16.14 -19.53 4.01
N GLN A 522 16.92 -18.45 3.93
CA GLN A 522 17.72 -17.94 5.06
C GLN A 522 16.86 -17.34 6.18
N PHE A 523 15.60 -17.01 5.88
CA PHE A 523 14.65 -16.35 6.78
C PHE A 523 13.46 -17.25 7.14
N MET A 524 13.51 -18.52 6.75
CA MET A 524 12.56 -19.55 7.17
C MET A 524 12.95 -20.11 8.55
N GLN A 525 11.97 -20.56 9.32
CA GLN A 525 12.22 -21.16 10.64
C GLN A 525 12.96 -22.49 10.53
N GLN A 526 12.61 -23.29 9.52
CA GLN A 526 13.34 -24.48 9.13
C GLN A 526 13.80 -24.31 7.70
N PRO A 527 15.12 -24.17 7.45
CA PRO A 527 15.63 -24.12 6.10
C PRO A 527 15.10 -25.32 5.31
N VAL A 528 14.62 -25.08 4.09
CA VAL A 528 14.06 -26.09 3.16
C VAL A 528 12.61 -26.55 3.46
N ASP A 529 11.94 -26.12 4.53
CA ASP A 529 10.51 -26.45 4.75
C ASP A 529 9.54 -25.59 3.91
N PHE A 530 9.69 -25.67 2.58
CA PHE A 530 8.83 -24.93 1.67
C PHE A 530 7.37 -25.37 1.78
N ALA A 531 7.12 -26.67 1.99
CA ALA A 531 5.76 -27.20 2.09
C ALA A 531 5.00 -26.73 3.33
N GLY A 532 5.67 -26.61 4.49
CA GLY A 532 5.05 -26.23 5.75
C GLY A 532 4.98 -24.71 6.00
N GLU A 533 5.87 -23.92 5.38
CA GLU A 533 6.00 -22.49 5.69
C GLU A 533 5.77 -21.59 4.45
N TYR A 534 6.52 -21.79 3.38
CA TYR A 534 6.54 -20.88 2.22
C TYR A 534 5.35 -21.06 1.27
N LEU A 535 5.14 -22.27 0.78
CA LEU A 535 4.13 -22.61 -0.21
C LEU A 535 2.69 -22.34 0.26
N PRO A 536 2.30 -22.61 1.52
CA PRO A 536 0.95 -22.27 1.97
C PRO A 536 0.73 -20.74 2.03
N GLY A 537 1.73 -19.96 2.44
CA GLY A 537 1.68 -18.51 2.38
C GLY A 537 1.59 -18.00 0.93
N PHE A 538 2.42 -18.56 0.04
CA PHE A 538 2.42 -18.24 -1.39
C PHE A 538 1.09 -18.58 -2.05
N PHE A 539 0.49 -19.72 -1.72
CA PHE A 539 -0.85 -20.11 -2.14
C PHE A 539 -1.89 -19.04 -1.75
N LEU A 540 -1.91 -18.63 -0.49
CA LEU A 540 -2.88 -17.65 0.02
C LEU A 540 -2.69 -16.27 -0.62
N VAL A 541 -1.45 -15.83 -0.85
CA VAL A 541 -1.18 -14.53 -1.50
C VAL A 541 -1.61 -14.53 -2.96
N ASN A 542 -1.38 -15.62 -3.71
CA ASN A 542 -1.90 -15.73 -5.08
C ASN A 542 -3.43 -15.74 -5.13
N LEU A 543 -4.09 -16.41 -4.19
CA LEU A 543 -5.55 -16.36 -4.08
C LEU A 543 -6.06 -14.97 -3.70
N GLY A 544 -5.32 -14.26 -2.83
CA GLY A 544 -5.59 -12.88 -2.47
C GLY A 544 -5.51 -11.90 -3.63
N MET A 545 -4.68 -12.17 -4.65
CA MET A 545 -4.60 -11.34 -5.85
C MET A 545 -5.92 -11.20 -6.59
N LEU A 546 -6.81 -12.21 -6.51
CA LEU A 546 -8.13 -12.16 -7.14
C LEU A 546 -8.98 -11.01 -6.62
N ASN A 547 -8.77 -10.59 -5.36
CA ASN A 547 -9.48 -9.46 -4.79
C ASN A 547 -9.24 -8.14 -5.55
N ASN A 548 -8.14 -8.06 -6.29
CA ASN A 548 -7.74 -6.89 -7.07
C ASN A 548 -7.79 -7.18 -8.58
N TYR A 549 -8.55 -8.17 -9.05
CA TYR A 549 -8.55 -8.60 -10.46
C TYR A 549 -8.84 -7.44 -11.44
N ASP A 550 -9.71 -6.49 -11.06
CA ASP A 550 -10.00 -5.28 -11.85
C ASP A 550 -8.76 -4.41 -12.10
N ALA A 551 -7.86 -4.32 -11.11
CA ALA A 551 -6.64 -3.51 -11.20
C ALA A 551 -5.49 -4.24 -11.90
N ILE A 552 -5.40 -5.57 -11.73
CA ILE A 552 -4.28 -6.36 -12.25
C ILE A 552 -4.55 -6.98 -13.64
N GLY A 553 -5.82 -7.01 -14.07
CA GLY A 553 -6.27 -7.63 -15.31
C GLY A 553 -6.61 -9.13 -15.16
N GLU A 554 -7.50 -9.61 -16.04
CA GLU A 554 -8.00 -10.99 -16.04
C GLU A 554 -6.88 -12.03 -16.20
N ASP A 555 -5.91 -11.80 -17.11
CA ASP A 555 -4.82 -12.74 -17.34
C ASP A 555 -3.91 -12.90 -16.12
N ALA A 556 -3.57 -11.80 -15.43
CA ALA A 556 -2.79 -11.86 -14.20
C ALA A 556 -3.54 -12.63 -13.11
N ALA A 557 -4.84 -12.38 -12.96
CA ALA A 557 -5.69 -13.09 -12.02
C ALA A 557 -5.80 -14.58 -12.36
N ARG A 558 -5.90 -14.92 -13.66
CA ARG A 558 -5.91 -16.31 -14.16
C ARG A 558 -4.61 -17.03 -13.80
N LEU A 559 -3.46 -16.42 -14.05
CA LEU A 559 -2.16 -17.00 -13.69
C LEU A 559 -2.02 -17.16 -12.17
N ALA A 560 -2.49 -16.20 -11.37
CA ALA A 560 -2.47 -16.31 -9.90
C ALA A 560 -3.36 -17.48 -9.42
N PHE A 561 -4.56 -17.64 -9.98
CA PHE A 561 -5.43 -18.78 -9.67
C PHE A 561 -4.79 -20.12 -10.02
N VAL A 562 -4.20 -20.23 -11.21
CA VAL A 562 -3.52 -21.45 -11.67
C VAL A 562 -2.29 -21.76 -10.81
N THR A 563 -1.52 -20.73 -10.44
CA THR A 563 -0.40 -20.86 -9.50
C THR A 563 -0.87 -21.46 -8.18
N ALA A 564 -1.97 -20.96 -7.62
CA ALA A 564 -2.55 -21.52 -6.40
C ALA A 564 -2.98 -22.99 -6.59
N ALA A 565 -3.52 -23.37 -7.76
CA ALA A 565 -3.92 -24.76 -8.03
C ALA A 565 -2.73 -25.72 -8.08
N VAL A 566 -1.65 -25.34 -8.77
CA VAL A 566 -0.40 -26.12 -8.86
C VAL A 566 0.28 -26.25 -7.49
N VAL A 567 0.35 -25.15 -6.74
CA VAL A 567 0.93 -25.15 -5.39
C VAL A 567 0.07 -25.99 -4.44
N GLY A 568 -1.26 -25.87 -4.52
CA GLY A 568 -2.20 -26.68 -3.74
C GLY A 568 -2.03 -28.18 -3.97
N LYS A 569 -1.77 -28.60 -5.23
CA LYS A 569 -1.42 -29.99 -5.56
C LYS A 569 -0.17 -30.45 -4.82
N SER A 570 0.83 -29.59 -4.65
CA SER A 570 2.08 -29.97 -3.96
C SER A 570 1.92 -30.04 -2.45
N ILE A 571 1.08 -29.17 -1.87
CA ILE A 571 0.76 -29.17 -0.44
C ILE A 571 -0.06 -30.42 -0.05
N PHE A 572 -1.07 -30.80 -0.86
CA PHE A 572 -2.04 -31.84 -0.50
C PHE A 572 -1.90 -33.16 -1.29
N GLY A 573 -1.16 -33.19 -2.40
CA GLY A 573 -1.12 -34.31 -3.33
C GLY A 573 -0.26 -35.50 -2.89
N LYS A 574 0.54 -35.39 -1.83
CA LYS A 574 1.33 -36.52 -1.27
C LYS A 574 0.48 -37.44 -0.39
N GLY A 575 -0.74 -37.75 -0.85
CA GLY A 575 -1.82 -38.43 -0.12
C GLY A 575 -1.58 -39.87 0.33
N GLU A 576 -0.35 -40.37 0.40
CA GLU A 576 -0.07 -41.70 0.96
C GLU A 576 1.07 -41.78 1.99
N ALA A 577 1.99 -40.83 2.11
CA ALA A 577 3.05 -40.94 3.13
C ALA A 577 3.89 -39.65 3.29
N SER A 578 3.30 -38.48 3.52
CA SER A 578 4.12 -37.35 4.02
C SER A 578 4.19 -37.43 5.56
N PRO A 579 5.34 -37.83 6.15
CA PRO A 579 5.50 -37.93 7.61
C PRO A 579 5.40 -36.58 8.34
N TYR A 580 5.30 -35.47 7.60
CA TYR A 580 5.19 -34.13 8.15
C TYR A 580 3.79 -33.78 8.68
N PHE A 581 2.74 -34.48 8.24
CA PHE A 581 1.38 -34.21 8.71
C PHE A 581 1.01 -34.91 10.03
N PHE A 582 1.73 -35.95 10.45
CA PHE A 582 1.36 -36.75 11.64
C PHE A 582 2.16 -36.46 12.92
N LYS A 583 3.15 -35.55 12.91
CA LYS A 583 3.94 -35.27 14.13
C LYS A 583 3.27 -34.32 15.13
N ALA A 584 2.14 -33.69 14.80
CA ALA A 584 1.49 -32.74 15.69
C ALA A 584 0.70 -33.39 16.86
N ASP A 585 0.25 -34.65 16.72
CA ASP A 585 -0.55 -35.31 17.76
C ASP A 585 0.26 -36.10 18.80
N LEU A 586 1.53 -36.41 18.52
CA LEU A 586 2.38 -37.15 19.46
C LEU A 586 2.93 -36.31 20.62
N PHE A 587 2.80 -34.98 20.58
CA PHE A 587 3.23 -34.09 21.67
C PHE A 587 2.13 -33.75 22.69
N ARG A 588 0.89 -34.24 22.51
CA ARG A 588 -0.19 -34.04 23.50
C ARG A 588 -0.32 -35.15 24.54
N GLN A 589 0.54 -36.18 24.52
CA GLN A 589 0.51 -37.29 25.49
C GLN A 589 1.74 -37.34 26.43
N SER A 590 2.54 -36.28 26.50
CA SER A 590 3.70 -36.24 27.42
C SER A 590 3.96 -34.85 28.02
N VAL A 591 2.92 -34.23 28.58
CA VAL A 591 3.03 -33.21 29.65
C VAL A 591 1.98 -33.50 30.70
#